data_AF-A0A8H4V3S2-F1
#
_entry.id   AF-A0A8H4V3S2-F1
#
_cell.length_a   1.000
_cell.length_b   1.000
_cell.length_c   1.000
_cell.angle_alpha   90.00
_cell.angle_beta   90.00
_cell.angle_gamma   90.00
#
_symmetry.space_group_name_H-M   'P 1'
#
loop_
_entity.id
_entity.type
_entity.pdbx_description
1 polymer ?
#
loop_
_entity_poly.entity_id
_entity_poly.type
_entity_poly.pdbx_seq_one_letter_code
_entity_poly.pdbx_strand_id
1 'polypeptide(L)'
;MKAFIIALLFCSLSSALLLEPFVAFEASQGSFGLQGATIVYDDKDPVGVKIAVDSLADDLEQITGSKSDISNWRALAGNHSIPSVIIAATANSSLLQSLQEKHDIDISDIQGKWETFKTVPIKSPFPGVQNGLLIVGSDKRGTMFGVYTLSEQSGQSPLHWWADIPAKKHQEIYALPKTTIHGEPSVKYRGIFINDEAPGLTGWWAKQSNRSDYTLDSEFYEHVFDMLVRLKANFMWPAMWGSFVPRPGRIFFTDDPRNQQLADDYGIVVSTSHHEPMQRASNEWNKDKDGTWSWVTNKEAVTEFMEEGVRRAGRNESYFTLGMRGPNDGPMDAKDPVSALKEVFEAQRDILAKYHGNQTSSNQVWTIYKEVYTYYAAGLVPPEDVTLMFTDDNWGNVQRLPTAAER
;
A
#
# COMPACT_ATOMS: atom_id res chain seq x y z
N MET A 1 -26.13 49.72 -29.77
CA MET A 1 -25.54 49.07 -28.57
C MET A 1 -25.47 47.58 -28.82
N LYS A 2 -24.30 47.05 -29.20
CA LYS A 2 -24.05 45.59 -29.27
C LYS A 2 -23.20 45.25 -28.06
N ALA A 3 -23.77 44.48 -27.13
CA ALA A 3 -23.07 44.02 -25.95
C ALA A 3 -22.10 42.89 -26.35
N PHE A 4 -20.81 43.11 -26.13
CA PHE A 4 -19.80 42.07 -26.19
C PHE A 4 -19.86 41.26 -24.89
N ILE A 5 -20.24 39.98 -24.99
CA ILE A 5 -20.07 39.02 -23.90
C ILE A 5 -18.65 38.47 -24.02
N ILE A 6 -17.79 38.84 -23.08
CA ILE A 6 -16.47 38.24 -22.91
C ILE A 6 -16.69 36.93 -22.14
N ALA A 7 -16.61 35.80 -22.84
CA ALA A 7 -16.52 34.49 -22.21
C ALA A 7 -15.09 34.31 -21.69
N LEU A 8 -14.90 34.47 -20.38
CA LEU A 8 -13.69 34.05 -19.68
C LEU A 8 -13.65 32.51 -19.68
N LEU A 9 -12.87 31.95 -20.61
CA LEU A 9 -12.42 30.57 -20.56
C LEU A 9 -11.54 30.39 -19.30
N PHE A 10 -12.16 30.03 -18.18
CA PHE A 10 -11.43 29.36 -17.10
C PHE A 10 -11.13 27.94 -17.56
N CYS A 11 -10.07 27.78 -18.36
CA CYS A 11 -9.32 26.54 -18.40
C CYS A 11 -8.56 26.44 -17.07
N SER A 12 -9.27 26.09 -15.99
CA SER A 12 -8.59 25.54 -14.83
C SER A 12 -7.94 24.25 -15.30
N LEU A 13 -6.62 24.28 -15.46
CA LEU A 13 -5.80 23.08 -15.52
C LEU A 13 -6.21 22.23 -14.31
N SER A 14 -6.90 21.13 -14.56
CA SER A 14 -7.06 20.07 -13.58
C SER A 14 -5.68 19.47 -13.35
N SER A 15 -4.88 20.12 -12.50
CA SER A 15 -3.65 19.54 -11.98
C SER A 15 -4.06 18.40 -11.06
N ALA A 16 -4.00 17.18 -11.57
CA ALA A 16 -4.16 15.98 -10.78
C ALA A 16 -3.05 15.97 -9.71
N LEU A 17 -3.46 15.91 -8.44
CA LEU A 17 -2.65 15.99 -7.20
C LEU A 17 -1.78 17.25 -7.07
N LEU A 18 -1.91 17.93 -5.92
CA LEU A 18 -1.21 19.18 -5.54
C LEU A 18 0.32 19.02 -5.34
N LEU A 19 0.95 18.07 -6.03
CA LEU A 19 2.37 17.79 -5.89
C LEU A 19 3.18 18.82 -6.65
N GLU A 20 4.18 19.36 -5.97
CA GLU A 20 5.12 20.27 -6.60
C GLU A 20 5.88 19.52 -7.73
N PRO A 21 5.83 20.00 -8.98
CA PRO A 21 6.53 19.34 -10.08
C PRO A 21 8.03 19.41 -9.90
N PHE A 22 8.76 18.30 -10.09
CA PHE A 22 10.23 18.26 -10.10
C PHE A 22 10.80 17.80 -11.45
N VAL A 23 9.95 17.53 -12.44
CA VAL A 23 10.33 17.34 -13.84
C VAL A 23 9.62 18.33 -14.78
N ALA A 24 10.21 18.55 -15.94
CA ALA A 24 9.66 19.33 -17.04
C ALA A 24 10.03 18.70 -18.40
N PHE A 25 9.38 19.15 -19.47
CA PHE A 25 9.60 18.63 -20.84
C PHE A 25 10.38 19.60 -21.73
N GLU A 26 10.82 20.72 -21.17
CA GLU A 26 11.69 21.70 -21.82
C GLU A 26 12.86 22.02 -20.90
N ALA A 27 14.03 22.24 -21.48
CA ALA A 27 15.21 22.63 -20.73
C ALA A 27 15.01 24.02 -20.11
N SER A 28 15.37 24.14 -18.84
CA SER A 28 15.46 25.41 -18.11
C SER A 28 16.85 25.57 -17.48
N GLN A 29 17.19 26.80 -17.08
CA GLN A 29 18.49 27.09 -16.49
C GLN A 29 18.74 26.22 -15.25
N GLY A 30 19.77 25.36 -15.31
CA GLY A 30 20.16 24.47 -14.22
C GLY A 30 19.48 23.09 -14.24
N SER A 31 18.45 22.88 -15.06
CA SER A 31 17.86 21.56 -15.27
C SER A 31 18.82 20.64 -16.04
N PHE A 32 18.64 19.32 -15.91
CA PHE A 32 19.40 18.32 -16.66
C PHE A 32 18.49 17.19 -17.15
N GLY A 33 18.83 16.62 -18.32
CA GLY A 33 18.03 15.57 -18.94
C GLY A 33 18.10 14.25 -18.16
N LEU A 34 16.98 13.53 -18.13
CA LEU A 34 16.84 12.18 -17.57
C LEU A 34 16.67 11.09 -18.64
N GLN A 35 16.64 11.49 -19.92
CA GLN A 35 16.52 10.58 -21.06
C GLN A 35 17.68 9.59 -21.08
N GLY A 36 17.39 8.29 -20.98
CA GLY A 36 18.42 7.24 -20.93
C GLY A 36 19.29 7.25 -19.67
N ALA A 37 18.92 8.02 -18.64
CA ALA A 37 19.65 8.03 -17.38
C ALA A 37 19.59 6.63 -16.72
N THR A 38 20.72 6.14 -16.24
CA THR A 38 20.78 4.91 -15.46
C THR A 38 20.04 5.13 -14.14
N ILE A 39 19.18 4.18 -13.76
CA ILE A 39 18.51 4.15 -12.46
C ILE A 39 19.39 3.39 -11.48
N VAL A 40 19.60 3.98 -10.31
CA VAL A 40 20.61 3.57 -9.34
C VAL A 40 19.92 3.31 -8.01
N TYR A 41 20.23 2.17 -7.40
CA TYR A 41 19.69 1.78 -6.10
C TYR A 41 20.73 1.00 -5.27
N ASP A 42 20.41 0.71 -4.01
CA ASP A 42 21.16 -0.21 -3.14
C ASP A 42 20.41 -1.53 -3.01
N ASP A 43 21.08 -2.66 -3.24
CA ASP A 43 20.52 -4.01 -3.03
C ASP A 43 20.30 -4.34 -1.55
N LYS A 44 20.80 -3.50 -0.64
CA LYS A 44 20.51 -3.55 0.79
C LYS A 44 19.27 -2.76 1.21
N ASP A 45 18.72 -1.93 0.33
CA ASP A 45 17.42 -1.30 0.61
C ASP A 45 16.29 -2.35 0.58
N PRO A 46 15.13 -2.07 1.21
CA PRO A 46 13.99 -2.98 1.16
C PRO A 46 13.58 -3.32 -0.27
N VAL A 47 13.15 -4.56 -0.51
CA VAL A 47 12.82 -5.10 -1.85
C VAL A 47 11.83 -4.22 -2.64
N GLY A 48 10.90 -3.54 -1.96
CA GLY A 48 9.98 -2.58 -2.60
C GLY A 48 10.67 -1.46 -3.37
N VAL A 49 11.88 -1.05 -2.98
CA VAL A 49 12.68 -0.08 -3.76
C VAL A 49 13.10 -0.68 -5.10
N LYS A 50 13.51 -1.96 -5.12
CA LYS A 50 13.85 -2.67 -6.36
C LYS A 50 12.63 -2.79 -7.29
N ILE A 51 11.48 -3.15 -6.73
CA ILE A 51 10.20 -3.22 -7.46
C ILE A 51 9.89 -1.87 -8.12
N ALA A 52 10.00 -0.77 -7.35
CA ALA A 52 9.71 0.56 -7.89
C ALA A 52 10.69 1.01 -8.99
N VAL A 53 11.99 0.73 -8.87
CA VAL A 53 12.96 1.10 -9.91
C VAL A 53 12.84 0.25 -11.18
N ASP A 54 12.47 -1.02 -11.06
CA ASP A 54 12.15 -1.86 -12.21
C ASP A 54 10.93 -1.31 -12.96
N SER A 55 9.88 -0.98 -12.21
CA SER A 55 8.67 -0.37 -12.74
C SER A 55 8.94 0.98 -13.42
N LEU A 56 9.79 1.83 -12.82
CA LEU A 56 10.19 3.11 -13.42
C LEU A 56 10.95 2.91 -14.75
N ALA A 57 11.82 1.90 -14.87
CA ALA A 57 12.53 1.63 -16.11
C ALA A 57 11.56 1.27 -17.25
N ASP A 58 10.55 0.45 -16.96
CA ASP A 58 9.49 0.09 -17.91
C ASP A 58 8.60 1.29 -18.25
N ASP A 59 8.27 2.13 -17.27
CA ASP A 59 7.51 3.36 -17.48
C ASP A 59 8.27 4.33 -18.40
N LEU A 60 9.57 4.54 -18.16
CA LEU A 60 10.41 5.41 -18.99
C LEU A 60 10.60 4.85 -20.41
N GLU A 61 10.66 3.52 -20.57
CA GLU A 61 10.63 2.88 -21.89
C GLU A 61 9.32 3.20 -22.62
N GLN A 62 8.18 3.07 -21.92
CA GLN A 62 6.88 3.39 -22.48
C GLN A 62 6.71 4.88 -22.77
N ILE A 63 7.30 5.79 -22.00
CA ILE A 63 7.18 7.25 -22.21
C ILE A 63 8.10 7.72 -23.35
N THR A 64 9.35 7.25 -23.34
CA THR A 64 10.42 7.83 -24.16
C THR A 64 10.85 6.96 -25.34
N GLY A 65 10.47 5.68 -25.34
CA GLY A 65 10.88 4.70 -26.35
C GLY A 65 12.27 4.12 -26.13
N SER A 66 12.94 4.42 -25.00
CA SER A 66 14.24 3.85 -24.65
C SER A 66 14.25 3.44 -23.19
N LYS A 67 14.63 2.18 -22.92
CA LYS A 67 14.69 1.65 -21.56
C LYS A 67 15.92 2.16 -20.84
N SER A 68 15.72 2.65 -19.61
CA SER A 68 16.82 3.01 -18.72
C SER A 68 17.50 1.74 -18.19
N ASP A 69 18.83 1.74 -18.19
CA ASP A 69 19.60 0.72 -17.46
C ASP A 69 19.38 0.84 -15.96
N ILE A 70 19.41 -0.28 -15.24
CA ILE A 70 19.33 -0.33 -13.79
C ILE A 70 20.66 -0.86 -13.25
N SER A 71 21.23 -0.19 -12.26
CA SER A 71 22.50 -0.59 -11.66
C SER A 71 22.50 -0.47 -10.15
N ASN A 72 23.18 -1.40 -9.48
CA ASN A 72 23.56 -1.20 -8.09
C ASN A 72 24.61 -0.09 -8.03
N TRP A 73 24.49 0.83 -7.08
CA TRP A 73 25.39 1.98 -6.99
C TRP A 73 26.88 1.62 -6.89
N ARG A 74 27.21 0.44 -6.33
CA ARG A 74 28.59 -0.05 -6.22
C ARG A 74 29.16 -0.53 -7.56
N ALA A 75 28.30 -0.82 -8.53
CA ALA A 75 28.68 -1.24 -9.89
C ALA A 75 28.76 -0.05 -10.87
N LEU A 76 28.46 1.17 -10.43
CA LEU A 76 28.73 2.40 -11.19
C LEU A 76 30.24 2.67 -11.19
N ALA A 77 30.99 1.90 -11.97
CA ALA A 77 32.40 2.10 -12.21
C ALA A 77 32.65 2.10 -13.72
N GLY A 78 33.27 3.17 -14.23
CA GLY A 78 33.61 3.25 -15.64
C GLY A 78 34.43 4.48 -16.00
N ASN A 79 35.21 4.36 -17.08
CA ASN A 79 36.02 5.43 -17.69
C ASN A 79 35.19 6.35 -18.62
N HIS A 80 33.85 6.20 -18.63
CA HIS A 80 32.96 6.96 -19.49
C HIS A 80 32.17 7.99 -18.68
N SER A 81 32.02 9.19 -19.25
CA SER A 81 31.22 10.26 -18.64
C SER A 81 29.74 9.92 -18.77
N ILE A 82 29.06 9.69 -17.64
CA ILE A 82 27.61 9.49 -17.55
C ILE A 82 26.94 10.85 -17.37
N PRO A 83 26.07 11.32 -18.29
CA PRO A 83 25.45 12.65 -18.19
C PRO A 83 24.54 12.82 -16.96
N SER A 84 23.74 11.81 -16.65
CA SER A 84 22.81 11.84 -15.54
C SER A 84 22.45 10.45 -15.03
N VAL A 85 22.01 10.40 -13.77
CA VAL A 85 21.45 9.20 -13.12
C VAL A 85 20.17 9.57 -12.36
N ILE A 86 19.30 8.59 -12.16
CA ILE A 86 18.18 8.65 -11.20
C ILE A 86 18.57 7.78 -10.02
N ILE A 87 18.48 8.28 -8.79
CA ILE A 87 18.95 7.57 -7.58
C ILE A 87 17.74 7.37 -6.67
N ALA A 88 17.43 6.14 -6.30
CA ALA A 88 16.40 5.81 -5.31
C ALA A 88 17.05 5.20 -4.07
N ALA A 89 16.74 5.75 -2.89
CA ALA A 89 17.31 5.29 -1.63
C ALA A 89 16.35 5.53 -0.45
N THR A 90 16.36 4.65 0.54
CA THR A 90 15.71 4.98 1.83
C THR A 90 16.61 5.88 2.67
N ALA A 91 16.04 6.55 3.68
CA ALA A 91 16.75 7.39 4.63
C ALA A 91 17.87 6.65 5.41
N ASN A 92 17.78 5.31 5.51
CA ASN A 92 18.79 4.48 6.17
C ASN A 92 19.72 3.75 5.17
N SER A 93 19.60 4.02 3.88
CA SER A 93 20.36 3.37 2.82
C SER A 93 21.85 3.68 2.90
N SER A 94 22.71 2.67 2.67
CA SER A 94 24.16 2.92 2.58
C SER A 94 24.55 3.73 1.34
N LEU A 95 23.72 3.71 0.30
CA LEU A 95 23.84 4.60 -0.85
C LEU A 95 23.68 6.08 -0.44
N LEU A 96 22.65 6.40 0.34
CA LEU A 96 22.43 7.76 0.82
C LEU A 96 23.57 8.23 1.73
N GLN A 97 24.02 7.38 2.66
CA GLN A 97 25.15 7.70 3.55
C GLN A 97 26.42 8.07 2.75
N SER A 98 26.74 7.29 1.71
CA SER A 98 27.87 7.55 0.80
C SER A 98 27.74 8.90 0.06
N LEU A 99 26.51 9.30 -0.30
CA LEU A 99 26.26 10.61 -0.90
C LEU A 99 26.42 11.75 0.13
N GLN A 100 25.91 11.57 1.35
CA GLN A 100 26.01 12.55 2.44
C GLN A 100 27.45 12.82 2.88
N GLU A 101 28.36 11.86 2.72
CA GLU A 101 29.80 12.06 2.99
C GLU A 101 30.46 13.07 2.04
N LYS A 102 29.93 13.23 0.83
CA LYS A 102 30.54 14.03 -0.26
C LYS A 102 29.74 15.26 -0.63
N HIS A 103 28.47 15.31 -0.25
CA HIS A 103 27.53 16.34 -0.62
C HIS A 103 26.73 16.79 0.61
N ASP A 104 26.39 18.07 0.65
CA ASP A 104 25.53 18.64 1.70
C ASP A 104 24.07 18.26 1.43
N ILE A 105 23.68 17.03 1.82
CA ILE A 105 22.34 16.49 1.68
C ILE A 105 21.72 16.35 3.06
N ASP A 106 20.88 17.32 3.42
CA ASP A 106 20.06 17.27 4.63
C ASP A 106 18.76 16.49 4.38
N ILE A 107 18.47 15.52 5.24
CA ILE A 107 17.22 14.74 5.25
C ILE A 107 16.50 14.81 6.61
N SER A 108 16.90 15.73 7.49
CA SER A 108 16.31 15.90 8.82
C SER A 108 14.80 16.20 8.76
N ASP A 109 14.35 16.79 7.64
CA ASP A 109 12.96 17.06 7.33
C ASP A 109 12.11 15.83 6.99
N ILE A 110 12.72 14.67 6.71
CA ILE A 110 12.02 13.41 6.43
C ILE A 110 12.39 12.27 7.39
N GLN A 111 13.52 12.35 8.08
CA GLN A 111 14.00 11.27 8.96
C GLN A 111 12.97 10.89 10.03
N GLY A 112 12.61 9.61 10.10
CA GLY A 112 11.66 9.08 11.08
C GLY A 112 10.19 9.44 10.84
N LYS A 113 9.87 10.17 9.76
CA LYS A 113 8.49 10.47 9.37
C LYS A 113 7.84 9.30 8.64
N TRP A 114 6.51 9.28 8.63
CA TRP A 114 5.72 8.26 7.94
C TRP A 114 5.56 8.58 6.45
N GLU A 115 6.02 7.69 5.57
CA GLU A 115 5.74 7.71 4.13
C GLU A 115 6.04 9.03 3.41
N THR A 116 7.07 9.74 3.88
CA THR A 116 7.51 11.03 3.36
C THR A 116 8.63 10.80 2.36
N PHE A 117 8.75 11.65 1.33
CA PHE A 117 9.89 11.61 0.43
C PHE A 117 10.36 13.00 0.01
N LYS A 118 11.60 13.06 -0.44
CA LYS A 118 12.28 14.26 -0.90
C LYS A 118 12.97 13.98 -2.22
N THR A 119 12.93 14.95 -3.14
CA THR A 119 13.72 14.91 -4.37
C THR A 119 14.81 15.98 -4.31
N VAL A 120 16.03 15.63 -4.71
CA VAL A 120 17.20 16.52 -4.65
C VAL A 120 18.03 16.38 -5.93
N PRO A 121 18.22 17.45 -6.72
CA PRO A 121 19.20 17.45 -7.79
C PRO A 121 20.62 17.56 -7.21
N ILE A 122 21.51 16.64 -7.59
CA ILE A 122 22.89 16.54 -7.11
C ILE A 122 23.84 16.69 -8.30
N LYS A 123 24.87 17.53 -8.13
CA LYS A 123 25.98 17.60 -9.09
C LYS A 123 27.05 16.60 -8.71
N SER A 124 27.52 15.85 -9.71
CA SER A 124 28.58 14.86 -9.59
C SER A 124 28.39 13.86 -8.44
N PRO A 125 27.24 13.14 -8.38
CA PRO A 125 26.92 12.23 -7.26
C PRO A 125 27.92 11.08 -7.12
N PHE A 126 28.52 10.64 -8.25
CA PHE A 126 29.53 9.59 -8.30
C PHE A 126 30.67 10.00 -9.23
N PRO A 127 31.88 9.42 -9.07
CA PRO A 127 32.96 9.60 -10.03
C PRO A 127 32.50 9.28 -11.46
N GLY A 128 32.75 10.21 -12.40
CA GLY A 128 32.36 10.05 -13.80
C GLY A 128 30.90 10.37 -14.13
N VAL A 129 30.05 10.67 -13.13
CA VAL A 129 28.66 11.09 -13.34
C VAL A 129 28.56 12.61 -13.24
N GLN A 130 27.84 13.28 -14.14
CA GLN A 130 27.72 14.74 -14.13
C GLN A 130 26.58 15.23 -13.23
N ASN A 131 25.40 14.61 -13.31
CA ASN A 131 24.20 15.02 -12.55
C ASN A 131 23.46 13.79 -11.99
N GLY A 132 22.69 13.99 -10.93
CA GLY A 132 21.82 12.95 -10.37
C GLY A 132 20.52 13.55 -9.84
N LEU A 133 19.41 12.87 -10.06
CA LEU A 133 18.16 13.15 -9.35
C LEU A 133 18.04 12.13 -8.20
N LEU A 134 18.29 12.55 -6.97
CA LEU A 134 18.05 11.73 -5.79
C LEU A 134 16.58 11.79 -5.39
N ILE A 135 15.96 10.63 -5.25
CA ILE A 135 14.67 10.39 -4.64
C ILE A 135 14.94 9.62 -3.35
N VAL A 136 14.73 10.29 -2.21
CA VAL A 136 14.96 9.70 -0.90
C VAL A 136 13.66 9.64 -0.11
N GLY A 137 13.28 8.45 0.35
CA GLY A 137 12.12 8.25 1.21
C GLY A 137 12.49 8.08 2.68
N SER A 138 11.63 8.51 3.59
CA SER A 138 11.78 8.28 5.03
C SER A 138 11.77 6.79 5.39
N ASP A 139 11.06 6.00 4.59
CA ASP A 139 10.90 4.55 4.71
C ASP A 139 10.74 3.88 3.31
N LYS A 140 10.45 2.57 3.30
CA LYS A 140 10.20 1.76 2.09
C LYS A 140 9.15 2.43 1.19
N ARG A 141 7.98 2.75 1.74
CA ARG A 141 6.84 3.30 0.98
C ARG A 141 7.07 4.73 0.54
N GLY A 142 7.66 5.58 1.37
CA GLY A 142 8.08 6.93 0.97
C GLY A 142 8.97 6.89 -0.27
N THR A 143 9.95 5.98 -0.31
CA THR A 143 10.87 5.83 -1.45
C THR A 143 10.11 5.40 -2.71
N MET A 144 9.24 4.38 -2.59
CA MET A 144 8.40 3.91 -3.68
C MET A 144 7.47 5.03 -4.20
N PHE A 145 6.80 5.78 -3.33
CA PHE A 145 5.92 6.88 -3.70
C PHE A 145 6.68 7.99 -4.43
N GLY A 146 7.92 8.28 -4.05
CA GLY A 146 8.77 9.22 -4.77
C GLY A 146 9.09 8.75 -6.19
N VAL A 147 9.46 7.47 -6.34
CA VAL A 147 9.73 6.85 -7.64
C VAL A 147 8.49 6.85 -8.54
N TYR A 148 7.34 6.43 -8.03
CA TYR A 148 6.09 6.45 -8.80
C TYR A 148 5.58 7.87 -9.10
N THR A 149 5.93 8.86 -8.27
CA THR A 149 5.67 10.27 -8.60
C THR A 149 6.52 10.74 -9.78
N LEU A 150 7.76 10.26 -9.92
CA LEU A 150 8.56 10.52 -11.12
C LEU A 150 7.90 9.88 -12.36
N SER A 151 7.44 8.64 -12.27
CA SER A 151 6.67 8.00 -13.35
C SER A 151 5.44 8.82 -13.74
N GLU A 152 4.65 9.23 -12.76
CA GLU A 152 3.42 10.02 -12.94
C GLU A 152 3.69 11.36 -13.61
N GLN A 153 4.62 12.16 -13.07
CA GLN A 153 4.98 13.46 -13.64
C GLN A 153 5.63 13.35 -15.02
N SER A 154 6.26 12.21 -15.33
CA SER A 154 6.86 11.95 -16.64
C SER A 154 5.85 11.50 -17.70
N GLY A 155 4.65 11.06 -17.29
CA GLY A 155 3.57 10.73 -18.22
C GLY A 155 2.90 9.37 -18.05
N GLN A 156 3.22 8.61 -17.00
CA GLN A 156 2.60 7.31 -16.73
C GLN A 156 1.45 7.43 -15.72
N SER A 157 0.24 7.08 -16.14
CA SER A 157 -0.92 7.07 -15.24
C SER A 157 -0.79 5.99 -14.15
N PRO A 158 -1.19 6.26 -12.90
CA PRO A 158 -1.38 5.22 -11.88
C PRO A 158 -2.35 4.10 -12.30
N LEU A 159 -3.26 4.38 -13.24
CA LEU A 159 -4.26 3.43 -13.75
C LEU A 159 -3.88 2.89 -15.15
N HIS A 160 -2.61 2.99 -15.55
CA HIS A 160 -2.15 2.60 -16.90
C HIS A 160 -2.58 1.19 -17.29
N TRP A 161 -2.45 0.22 -16.39
CA TRP A 161 -2.83 -1.17 -16.64
C TRP A 161 -4.33 -1.42 -16.43
N TRP A 162 -4.90 -0.91 -15.33
CA TRP A 162 -6.31 -1.16 -14.98
C TRP A 162 -7.34 -0.49 -15.89
N ALA A 163 -6.96 0.59 -16.57
CA ALA A 163 -7.84 1.36 -17.44
C ALA A 163 -7.24 1.61 -18.84
N ASP A 164 -6.25 0.81 -19.25
CA ASP A 164 -5.57 0.87 -20.55
C ASP A 164 -5.10 2.29 -20.93
N ILE A 165 -4.70 3.11 -19.94
CA ILE A 165 -4.32 4.50 -20.18
C ILE A 165 -2.91 4.53 -20.78
N PRO A 166 -2.73 4.95 -22.04
CA PRO A 166 -1.43 4.93 -22.69
C PRO A 166 -0.49 5.95 -22.04
N ALA A 167 0.79 5.58 -21.93
CA ALA A 167 1.86 6.49 -21.55
C ALA A 167 1.87 7.73 -22.45
N LYS A 168 1.91 8.92 -21.85
CA LYS A 168 2.09 10.16 -22.61
C LYS A 168 3.53 10.21 -23.11
N LYS A 169 3.70 10.31 -24.44
CA LYS A 169 5.03 10.29 -25.06
C LYS A 169 5.76 11.62 -24.87
N HIS A 170 7.01 11.55 -24.46
CA HIS A 170 7.92 12.69 -24.31
C HIS A 170 9.30 12.34 -24.87
N GLN A 171 9.85 13.19 -25.74
CA GLN A 171 11.20 12.99 -26.30
C GLN A 171 12.29 13.30 -25.28
N GLU A 172 12.01 14.25 -24.38
CA GLU A 172 12.95 14.73 -23.38
C GLU A 172 12.22 14.93 -22.05
N ILE A 173 12.89 14.56 -20.96
CA ILE A 173 12.46 14.77 -19.59
C ILE A 173 13.62 15.42 -18.86
N TYR A 174 13.36 16.54 -18.18
CA TYR A 174 14.37 17.30 -17.45
C TYR A 174 14.05 17.32 -15.96
N ALA A 175 15.01 16.96 -15.11
CA ALA A 175 14.93 17.22 -13.68
C ALA A 175 15.12 18.73 -13.42
N LEU A 176 14.19 19.32 -12.67
CA LEU A 176 14.25 20.74 -12.31
C LEU A 176 15.32 20.98 -11.23
N PRO A 177 16.00 22.14 -11.23
CA PRO A 177 17.07 22.47 -10.28
C PRO A 177 16.52 22.90 -8.90
N LYS A 178 15.60 22.13 -8.35
CA LYS A 178 15.00 22.41 -7.04
C LYS A 178 14.81 21.15 -6.22
N THR A 179 14.88 21.32 -4.92
CA THR A 179 14.51 20.28 -3.96
C THR A 179 13.02 20.35 -3.70
N THR A 180 12.32 19.21 -3.72
CA THR A 180 10.91 19.12 -3.32
C THR A 180 10.75 18.16 -2.16
N ILE A 181 9.75 18.38 -1.30
CA ILE A 181 9.41 17.48 -0.19
C ILE A 181 7.92 17.19 -0.28
N HIS A 182 7.58 15.91 -0.24
CA HIS A 182 6.22 15.44 -0.06
C HIS A 182 6.07 14.91 1.36
N GLY A 183 5.34 15.65 2.19
CA GLY A 183 5.15 15.39 3.62
C GLY A 183 4.36 14.12 3.94
N GLU A 184 4.12 13.91 5.22
CA GLU A 184 3.33 12.78 5.72
C GLU A 184 1.90 12.84 5.17
N PRO A 185 1.30 11.69 4.81
CA PRO A 185 -0.10 11.65 4.42
C PRO A 185 -0.99 12.00 5.62
N SER A 186 -2.06 12.74 5.39
CA SER A 186 -3.01 13.11 6.45
C SER A 186 -3.75 11.91 7.05
N VAL A 187 -3.79 10.78 6.34
CA VAL A 187 -4.38 9.52 6.79
C VAL A 187 -3.31 8.43 6.69
N LYS A 188 -3.03 7.76 7.81
CA LYS A 188 -1.91 6.81 7.94
C LYS A 188 -2.09 5.52 7.13
N TYR A 189 -3.30 4.97 7.08
CA TYR A 189 -3.63 3.76 6.31
C TYR A 189 -4.75 4.08 5.31
N ARG A 190 -4.50 3.83 4.03
CA ARG A 190 -5.33 4.26 2.90
C ARG A 190 -5.43 3.10 1.92
N GLY A 191 -6.63 2.69 1.56
CA GLY A 191 -6.79 1.42 0.88
C GLY A 191 -8.17 1.16 0.30
N ILE A 192 -8.33 -0.06 -0.17
CA ILE A 192 -9.58 -0.59 -0.73
C ILE A 192 -9.96 -1.90 -0.05
N PHE A 193 -11.24 -2.26 -0.18
CA PHE A 193 -11.73 -3.62 0.05
C PHE A 193 -12.21 -4.17 -1.29
N ILE A 194 -11.62 -5.29 -1.72
CA ILE A 194 -12.15 -6.05 -2.85
C ILE A 194 -13.28 -6.93 -2.31
N ASN A 195 -14.52 -6.53 -2.60
CA ASN A 195 -15.73 -7.20 -2.12
C ASN A 195 -16.79 -7.24 -3.23
N ASP A 196 -17.82 -8.06 -3.05
CA ASP A 196 -18.86 -8.33 -4.04
C ASP A 196 -18.25 -8.76 -5.40
N GLU A 197 -17.15 -9.52 -5.32
CA GLU A 197 -16.25 -9.79 -6.44
C GLU A 197 -16.81 -10.79 -7.47
N ALA A 198 -17.94 -11.43 -7.18
CA ALA A 198 -18.56 -12.42 -8.04
C ALA A 198 -19.90 -11.94 -8.62
N PRO A 199 -20.17 -12.15 -9.92
CA PRO A 199 -19.31 -12.84 -10.90
C PRO A 199 -18.28 -11.94 -11.59
N GLY A 200 -18.33 -10.62 -11.38
CA GLY A 200 -17.61 -9.64 -12.20
C GLY A 200 -16.09 -9.82 -12.21
N LEU A 201 -15.44 -9.58 -11.07
CA LEU A 201 -13.99 -9.64 -10.95
C LEU A 201 -13.46 -11.07 -11.09
N THR A 202 -14.09 -12.01 -10.38
CA THR A 202 -13.66 -13.42 -10.38
C THR A 202 -13.77 -14.05 -11.77
N GLY A 203 -14.85 -13.79 -12.51
CA GLY A 203 -15.03 -14.27 -13.87
C GLY A 203 -14.08 -13.58 -14.86
N TRP A 204 -13.84 -12.28 -14.70
CA TRP A 204 -12.88 -11.55 -15.51
C TRP A 204 -11.45 -12.09 -15.34
N TRP A 205 -10.98 -12.24 -14.10
CA TRP A 205 -9.63 -12.74 -13.84
C TRP A 205 -9.46 -14.17 -14.34
N ALA A 206 -10.41 -15.06 -14.05
CA ALA A 206 -10.39 -16.44 -14.52
C ALA A 206 -10.28 -16.53 -16.05
N LYS A 207 -10.97 -15.64 -16.78
CA LYS A 207 -10.85 -15.57 -18.25
C LYS A 207 -9.49 -15.04 -18.68
N GLN A 208 -8.99 -13.98 -18.03
CA GLN A 208 -7.72 -13.34 -18.35
C GLN A 208 -6.53 -14.26 -18.10
N SER A 209 -6.53 -14.99 -16.98
CA SER A 209 -5.47 -15.91 -16.57
C SER A 209 -5.68 -17.35 -17.06
N ASN A 210 -6.74 -17.61 -17.85
CA ASN A 210 -7.12 -18.92 -18.37
C ASN A 210 -7.22 -20.00 -17.25
N ARG A 211 -7.88 -19.63 -16.15
CA ARG A 211 -8.07 -20.48 -14.97
C ARG A 211 -9.51 -20.94 -14.82
N SER A 212 -9.68 -22.16 -14.30
CA SER A 212 -11.00 -22.77 -14.03
C SER A 212 -11.33 -22.89 -12.54
N ASP A 213 -10.35 -22.64 -11.66
CA ASP A 213 -10.53 -22.62 -10.20
C ASP A 213 -10.94 -21.24 -9.66
N TYR A 214 -10.93 -20.21 -10.53
CA TYR A 214 -11.33 -18.83 -10.22
C TYR A 214 -10.53 -18.20 -9.07
N THR A 215 -9.34 -18.73 -8.79
CA THR A 215 -8.41 -18.23 -7.79
C THR A 215 -7.92 -16.84 -8.17
N LEU A 216 -7.84 -15.94 -7.19
CA LEU A 216 -7.12 -14.65 -7.29
C LEU A 216 -5.72 -14.87 -6.72
N ASP A 217 -4.77 -15.16 -7.60
CA ASP A 217 -3.38 -15.50 -7.29
C ASP A 217 -2.49 -14.26 -7.18
N SER A 218 -1.20 -14.48 -6.92
CA SER A 218 -0.23 -13.40 -6.76
C SER A 218 -0.06 -12.53 -8.00
N GLU A 219 -0.31 -13.06 -9.20
CA GLU A 219 -0.29 -12.28 -10.45
C GLU A 219 -1.46 -11.27 -10.47
N PHE A 220 -2.66 -11.67 -10.03
CA PHE A 220 -3.76 -10.73 -9.85
C PHE A 220 -3.41 -9.64 -8.84
N TYR A 221 -2.89 -10.04 -7.67
CA TYR A 221 -2.60 -9.12 -6.60
C TYR A 221 -1.41 -8.21 -6.89
N GLU A 222 -0.44 -8.63 -7.72
CA GLU A 222 0.63 -7.77 -8.21
C GLU A 222 0.07 -6.53 -8.91
N HIS A 223 -0.92 -6.70 -9.80
CA HIS A 223 -1.59 -5.58 -10.46
C HIS A 223 -2.36 -4.69 -9.47
N VAL A 224 -2.99 -5.27 -8.44
CA VAL A 224 -3.66 -4.49 -7.40
C VAL A 224 -2.64 -3.68 -6.59
N PHE A 225 -1.53 -4.30 -6.20
CA PHE A 225 -0.51 -3.66 -5.37
C PHE A 225 0.22 -2.55 -6.12
N ASP A 226 0.59 -2.76 -7.39
CA ASP A 226 1.15 -1.72 -8.27
C ASP A 226 0.23 -0.50 -8.36
N MET A 227 -1.07 -0.72 -8.60
CA MET A 227 -2.05 0.36 -8.62
C MET A 227 -2.10 1.11 -7.27
N LEU A 228 -2.18 0.39 -6.16
CA LEU A 228 -2.26 1.00 -4.83
C LEU A 228 -1.04 1.87 -4.53
N VAL A 229 0.18 1.37 -4.76
CA VAL A 229 1.39 2.15 -4.49
C VAL A 229 1.53 3.37 -5.41
N ARG A 230 1.11 3.27 -6.68
CA ARG A 230 1.08 4.42 -7.61
C ARG A 230 0.06 5.48 -7.18
N LEU A 231 -1.08 5.05 -6.64
CA LEU A 231 -2.08 5.92 -6.01
C LEU A 231 -1.68 6.39 -4.61
N LYS A 232 -0.47 6.05 -4.13
CA LYS A 232 0.06 6.40 -2.81
C LYS A 232 -0.80 5.82 -1.66
N ALA A 233 -1.49 4.72 -1.93
CA ALA A 233 -2.19 3.88 -0.96
C ALA A 233 -1.25 2.80 -0.39
N ASN A 234 -1.63 2.22 0.75
CA ASN A 234 -0.77 1.29 1.50
C ASN A 234 -1.54 0.21 2.27
N PHE A 235 -2.85 0.08 2.07
CA PHE A 235 -3.70 -0.81 2.86
C PHE A 235 -4.68 -1.56 1.96
N MET A 236 -5.02 -2.79 2.31
CA MET A 236 -6.02 -3.56 1.57
C MET A 236 -6.73 -4.60 2.44
N TRP A 237 -8.03 -4.78 2.16
CA TRP A 237 -8.77 -6.01 2.46
C TRP A 237 -8.94 -6.83 1.18
N PRO A 238 -8.47 -8.09 1.15
CA PRO A 238 -8.56 -8.92 -0.05
C PRO A 238 -9.97 -9.48 -0.27
N ALA A 239 -10.18 -10.01 -1.48
CA ALA A 239 -11.38 -10.76 -1.84
C ALA A 239 -11.58 -11.98 -0.92
N MET A 240 -12.82 -12.17 -0.46
CA MET A 240 -13.13 -13.11 0.61
C MET A 240 -14.49 -13.81 0.47
N TRP A 241 -15.26 -13.53 -0.60
CA TRP A 241 -16.57 -14.15 -0.74
C TRP A 241 -16.46 -15.67 -0.87
N GLY A 242 -17.35 -16.34 -0.12
CA GLY A 242 -17.58 -17.77 -0.27
C GLY A 242 -18.12 -18.10 -1.66
N SER A 243 -17.80 -19.29 -2.15
CA SER A 243 -18.36 -19.80 -3.41
C SER A 243 -18.92 -21.19 -3.24
N PHE A 244 -20.02 -21.48 -3.92
CA PHE A 244 -20.57 -22.83 -4.02
C PHE A 244 -19.91 -23.64 -5.13
N VAL A 245 -19.33 -22.98 -6.14
CA VAL A 245 -18.67 -23.60 -7.31
C VAL A 245 -17.56 -22.67 -7.83
N PRO A 246 -16.26 -22.98 -7.63
CA PRO A 246 -15.72 -23.99 -6.72
C PRO A 246 -15.75 -23.52 -5.26
N ARG A 247 -16.03 -24.44 -4.33
CA ARG A 247 -15.85 -24.22 -2.88
C ARG A 247 -14.35 -24.16 -2.53
N PRO A 248 -13.94 -23.45 -1.46
CA PRO A 248 -14.78 -22.72 -0.51
C PRO A 248 -15.09 -21.26 -0.91
N GLY A 249 -14.51 -20.75 -2.00
CA GLY A 249 -14.52 -19.32 -2.32
C GLY A 249 -13.10 -18.77 -2.33
N ARG A 250 -12.98 -17.45 -2.16
CA ARG A 250 -11.67 -16.77 -2.18
C ARG A 250 -11.02 -16.79 -0.81
N ILE A 251 -9.74 -17.14 -0.78
CA ILE A 251 -8.90 -17.11 0.41
C ILE A 251 -7.54 -16.56 0.03
N PHE A 252 -7.33 -15.26 0.24
CA PHE A 252 -6.05 -14.57 0.00
C PHE A 252 -4.83 -15.34 0.53
N PHE A 253 -4.92 -15.87 1.74
CA PHE A 253 -3.79 -16.44 2.45
C PHE A 253 -3.39 -17.85 2.01
N THR A 254 -4.28 -18.61 1.37
CA THR A 254 -4.05 -20.02 1.05
C THR A 254 -4.27 -20.38 -0.41
N ASP A 255 -5.01 -19.56 -1.16
CA ASP A 255 -5.20 -19.78 -2.60
C ASP A 255 -3.86 -19.67 -3.35
N ASP A 256 -3.00 -18.74 -2.94
CA ASP A 256 -1.60 -18.67 -3.33
C ASP A 256 -0.74 -18.19 -2.14
N PRO A 257 0.17 -19.03 -1.59
CA PRO A 257 0.97 -18.66 -0.42
C PRO A 257 1.92 -17.48 -0.66
N ARG A 258 2.12 -17.07 -1.92
CA ARG A 258 2.95 -15.90 -2.27
C ARG A 258 2.24 -14.58 -1.98
N ASN A 259 0.91 -14.57 -1.96
CA ASN A 259 0.09 -13.35 -1.84
C ASN A 259 0.50 -12.46 -0.66
N GLN A 260 0.69 -13.06 0.53
CA GLN A 260 0.98 -12.29 1.74
C GLN A 260 2.39 -11.70 1.73
N GLN A 261 3.39 -12.44 1.23
CA GLN A 261 4.76 -11.92 1.09
C GLN A 261 4.81 -10.84 0.01
N LEU A 262 4.14 -11.05 -1.12
CA LEU A 262 4.08 -10.08 -2.21
C LEU A 262 3.48 -8.75 -1.74
N ALA A 263 2.44 -8.79 -0.90
CA ALA A 263 1.88 -7.58 -0.30
C ALA A 263 2.93 -6.84 0.55
N ASP A 264 3.67 -7.55 1.41
CA ASP A 264 4.76 -6.94 2.19
C ASP A 264 5.86 -6.37 1.29
N ASP A 265 6.25 -7.09 0.23
CA ASP A 265 7.27 -6.65 -0.72
C ASP A 265 6.90 -5.32 -1.38
N TYR A 266 5.64 -5.15 -1.78
CA TYR A 266 5.07 -3.89 -2.27
C TYR A 266 4.79 -2.85 -1.17
N GLY A 267 4.89 -3.23 0.10
CA GLY A 267 4.56 -2.38 1.24
C GLY A 267 3.05 -2.23 1.49
N ILE A 268 2.21 -3.11 0.97
CA ILE A 268 0.77 -3.11 1.25
C ILE A 268 0.50 -3.81 2.57
N VAL A 269 -0.05 -3.06 3.52
CA VAL A 269 -0.50 -3.57 4.81
C VAL A 269 -1.80 -4.35 4.62
N VAL A 270 -1.72 -5.66 4.84
CA VAL A 270 -2.87 -6.55 4.69
C VAL A 270 -3.67 -6.58 5.97
N SER A 271 -4.97 -6.42 5.83
CA SER A 271 -5.95 -6.63 6.88
C SER A 271 -7.10 -7.48 6.34
N THR A 272 -8.10 -7.73 7.15
CA THR A 272 -9.24 -8.58 6.83
C THR A 272 -10.52 -7.87 7.20
N SER A 273 -11.64 -8.23 6.57
CA SER A 273 -12.91 -7.57 6.87
C SER A 273 -13.28 -7.73 8.34
N HIS A 274 -14.18 -6.88 8.82
CA HIS A 274 -14.54 -6.77 10.24
C HIS A 274 -15.11 -8.03 10.90
N HIS A 275 -15.43 -9.08 10.13
CA HIS A 275 -15.88 -10.37 10.66
C HIS A 275 -14.88 -11.51 10.41
N GLU A 276 -13.65 -11.17 10.01
CA GLU A 276 -12.56 -12.09 9.66
C GLU A 276 -11.36 -11.86 10.58
N PRO A 277 -11.45 -12.23 11.86
CA PRO A 277 -10.45 -11.83 12.83
C PRO A 277 -9.11 -12.54 12.62
N MET A 278 -8.04 -11.90 13.08
CA MET A 278 -6.70 -12.51 13.23
C MET A 278 -6.06 -13.05 11.95
N GLN A 279 -6.21 -12.35 10.81
CA GLN A 279 -5.63 -12.74 9.51
C GLN A 279 -6.11 -14.12 9.03
N ARG A 280 -7.38 -14.42 9.29
CA ARG A 280 -8.07 -15.60 8.78
C ARG A 280 -9.26 -15.18 7.95
N ALA A 281 -9.29 -15.63 6.70
CA ALA A 281 -10.47 -15.44 5.86
C ALA A 281 -11.62 -16.34 6.36
N SER A 282 -12.86 -15.88 6.24
CA SER A 282 -14.04 -16.64 6.70
C SER A 282 -14.14 -18.01 6.03
N ASN A 283 -13.70 -18.11 4.77
CA ASN A 283 -13.73 -19.35 3.99
C ASN A 283 -12.67 -20.37 4.42
N GLU A 284 -11.71 -19.99 5.26
CA GLU A 284 -10.74 -20.95 5.84
C GLU A 284 -11.39 -21.83 6.92
N TRP A 285 -12.47 -21.38 7.56
CA TRP A 285 -13.12 -22.14 8.63
C TRP A 285 -13.87 -23.34 8.06
N ASN A 286 -13.40 -24.55 8.35
CA ASN A 286 -13.99 -25.78 7.86
C ASN A 286 -14.89 -26.40 8.93
N LYS A 287 -16.21 -26.20 8.81
CA LYS A 287 -17.18 -26.70 9.79
C LYS A 287 -17.14 -28.22 10.02
N ASP A 288 -16.72 -29.01 9.03
CA ASP A 288 -16.64 -30.47 9.17
C ASP A 288 -15.44 -30.89 10.02
N LYS A 289 -14.37 -30.10 10.02
CA LYS A 289 -13.14 -30.36 10.79
C LYS A 289 -13.13 -29.64 12.14
N ASP A 290 -13.52 -28.38 12.13
CA ASP A 290 -13.34 -27.44 13.24
C ASP A 290 -14.61 -27.30 14.09
N GLY A 291 -15.76 -27.73 13.56
CA GLY A 291 -17.06 -27.59 14.20
C GLY A 291 -17.70 -26.22 14.01
N THR A 292 -18.52 -25.80 14.98
CA THR A 292 -19.29 -24.56 14.90
C THR A 292 -18.42 -23.33 15.14
N TRP A 293 -18.56 -22.29 14.31
CA TRP A 293 -17.98 -20.97 14.58
C TRP A 293 -18.73 -20.30 15.74
N SER A 294 -18.27 -20.55 16.97
CA SER A 294 -18.93 -20.10 18.20
C SER A 294 -17.92 -20.00 19.35
N TRP A 295 -17.80 -18.80 19.93
CA TRP A 295 -16.98 -18.60 21.13
C TRP A 295 -17.55 -19.32 22.35
N VAL A 296 -18.88 -19.46 22.43
CA VAL A 296 -19.57 -20.02 23.59
C VAL A 296 -19.44 -21.55 23.66
N THR A 297 -19.51 -22.22 22.51
CA THR A 297 -19.60 -23.68 22.44
C THR A 297 -18.37 -24.35 21.84
N ASN A 298 -17.42 -23.59 21.28
CA ASN A 298 -16.28 -24.13 20.55
C ASN A 298 -15.04 -23.22 20.66
N LYS A 299 -14.81 -22.68 21.86
CA LYS A 299 -13.78 -21.68 22.15
C LYS A 299 -12.38 -22.13 21.74
N GLU A 300 -12.03 -23.38 22.04
CA GLU A 300 -10.70 -23.94 21.83
C GLU A 300 -10.35 -23.97 20.33
N ALA A 301 -11.23 -24.53 19.49
CA ALA A 301 -11.01 -24.60 18.04
C ALA A 301 -10.97 -23.21 17.40
N VAL A 302 -11.84 -22.27 17.85
CA VAL A 302 -11.81 -20.88 17.39
C VAL A 302 -10.50 -20.19 17.74
N THR A 303 -9.98 -20.43 18.95
CA THR A 303 -8.71 -19.86 19.42
C THR A 303 -7.54 -20.41 18.59
N GLU A 304 -7.47 -21.73 18.39
CA GLU A 304 -6.44 -22.38 17.57
C GLU A 304 -6.46 -21.85 16.13
N PHE A 305 -7.65 -21.73 15.54
CA PHE A 305 -7.81 -21.19 14.19
C PHE A 305 -7.30 -19.74 14.05
N MET A 306 -7.60 -18.87 15.03
CA MET A 306 -7.08 -17.50 15.07
C MET A 306 -5.56 -17.48 15.26
N GLU A 307 -5.03 -18.36 16.10
CA GLU A 307 -3.61 -18.48 16.37
C GLU A 307 -2.81 -18.86 15.11
N GLU A 308 -3.32 -19.79 14.30
CA GLU A 308 -2.70 -20.16 13.03
C GLU A 308 -2.55 -18.96 12.07
N GLY A 309 -3.54 -18.06 12.03
CA GLY A 309 -3.52 -16.87 11.19
C GLY A 309 -2.41 -15.91 11.58
N VAL A 310 -2.29 -15.61 12.88
CA VAL A 310 -1.21 -14.77 13.42
C VAL A 310 0.16 -15.42 13.20
N ARG A 311 0.28 -16.72 13.46
CA ARG A 311 1.52 -17.47 13.22
C ARG A 311 1.95 -17.41 11.75
N ARG A 312 1.00 -17.55 10.82
CA ARG A 312 1.24 -17.50 9.37
C ARG A 312 1.64 -16.09 8.92
N ALA A 313 0.99 -15.06 9.44
CA ALA A 313 1.31 -13.66 9.12
C ALA A 313 2.77 -13.32 9.45
N GLY A 314 3.33 -13.93 10.50
CA GLY A 314 4.75 -13.84 10.81
C GLY A 314 5.21 -12.40 11.02
N ARG A 315 6.08 -11.91 10.14
CA ARG A 315 6.59 -10.52 10.18
C ARG A 315 6.07 -9.64 9.04
N ASN A 316 5.21 -10.16 8.16
CA ASN A 316 4.57 -9.35 7.13
C ASN A 316 3.74 -8.24 7.79
N GLU A 317 3.85 -7.01 7.29
CA GLU A 317 3.15 -5.88 7.89
C GLU A 317 1.63 -6.08 7.79
N SER A 318 1.03 -6.35 8.95
CA SER A 318 -0.38 -6.73 9.07
C SER A 318 -1.14 -5.76 9.97
N TYR A 319 -2.44 -5.62 9.71
CA TYR A 319 -3.37 -4.95 10.60
C TYR A 319 -4.43 -5.94 11.06
N PHE A 320 -4.30 -6.42 12.29
CA PHE A 320 -5.11 -7.51 12.81
C PHE A 320 -6.51 -7.02 13.18
N THR A 321 -7.52 -7.58 12.53
CA THR A 321 -8.91 -7.42 12.93
C THR A 321 -9.15 -8.17 14.24
N LEU A 322 -9.61 -7.44 15.25
CA LEU A 322 -10.03 -7.96 16.54
C LEU A 322 -11.54 -8.14 16.62
N GLY A 323 -11.97 -8.84 17.66
CA GLY A 323 -13.35 -9.17 17.93
C GLY A 323 -13.80 -10.41 17.16
N MET A 324 -15.07 -10.74 17.27
CA MET A 324 -15.65 -11.88 16.58
C MET A 324 -17.13 -11.57 16.31
N ARG A 325 -17.55 -11.74 15.06
CA ARG A 325 -18.97 -11.74 14.69
C ARG A 325 -19.41 -13.16 14.37
N GLY A 326 -20.72 -13.34 14.25
CA GLY A 326 -21.29 -14.63 13.85
C GLY A 326 -20.91 -14.98 12.41
N PRO A 327 -21.25 -16.20 11.97
CA PRO A 327 -20.98 -16.63 10.60
C PRO A 327 -21.74 -15.77 9.58
N ASN A 328 -21.20 -15.68 8.36
CA ASN A 328 -21.83 -15.00 7.21
C ASN A 328 -22.25 -13.54 7.49
N ASP A 329 -21.33 -12.73 8.03
CA ASP A 329 -21.59 -11.32 8.34
C ASP A 329 -22.73 -11.09 9.37
N GLY A 330 -23.08 -12.13 10.16
CA GLY A 330 -24.16 -12.11 11.13
C GLY A 330 -23.73 -11.69 12.54
N PRO A 331 -24.69 -11.38 13.44
CA PRO A 331 -24.41 -11.14 14.86
C PRO A 331 -23.90 -12.41 15.54
N MET A 332 -23.10 -12.25 16.59
CA MET A 332 -22.67 -13.37 17.44
C MET A 332 -23.88 -14.01 18.12
N ASP A 333 -23.98 -15.34 18.04
CA ASP A 333 -24.97 -16.11 18.79
C ASP A 333 -24.49 -16.34 20.24
N ALA A 334 -24.79 -15.36 21.10
CA ALA A 334 -24.47 -15.40 22.52
C ALA A 334 -25.58 -14.73 23.33
N LYS A 335 -25.88 -15.25 24.53
CA LYS A 335 -26.82 -14.62 25.46
C LYS A 335 -26.34 -13.26 25.95
N ASP A 336 -25.02 -13.12 26.12
CA ASP A 336 -24.33 -11.88 26.45
C ASP A 336 -23.13 -11.68 25.51
N PRO A 337 -23.35 -11.08 24.33
CA PRO A 337 -22.29 -10.83 23.35
C PRO A 337 -21.19 -9.90 23.89
N VAL A 338 -21.51 -8.99 24.81
CA VAL A 338 -20.54 -8.05 25.38
C VAL A 338 -19.54 -8.78 26.26
N SER A 339 -20.01 -9.65 27.15
CA SER A 339 -19.11 -10.47 27.97
C SER A 339 -18.26 -11.42 27.11
N ALA A 340 -18.86 -12.06 26.10
CA ALA A 340 -18.13 -12.95 25.20
C ALA A 340 -17.03 -12.21 24.42
N LEU A 341 -17.32 -11.00 23.91
CA LEU A 341 -16.34 -10.20 23.17
C LEU A 341 -15.16 -9.74 24.03
N LYS A 342 -15.35 -9.49 25.33
CA LYS A 342 -14.24 -9.19 26.24
C LYS A 342 -13.25 -10.35 26.33
N GLU A 343 -13.76 -11.57 26.49
CA GLU A 343 -12.92 -12.78 26.49
C GLU A 343 -12.23 -12.99 25.13
N VAL A 344 -12.93 -12.71 24.02
CA VAL A 344 -12.34 -12.79 22.67
C VAL A 344 -11.16 -11.84 22.54
N PHE A 345 -11.30 -10.58 22.98
CA PHE A 345 -10.21 -9.62 22.93
C PHE A 345 -9.00 -10.06 23.75
N GLU A 346 -9.22 -10.57 24.97
CA GLU A 346 -8.15 -11.10 25.81
C GLU A 346 -7.38 -12.23 25.11
N ALA A 347 -8.09 -13.24 24.61
CA ALA A 347 -7.47 -14.36 23.91
C ALA A 347 -6.71 -13.93 22.65
N GLN A 348 -7.28 -13.04 21.84
CA GLN A 348 -6.63 -12.52 20.63
C GLN A 348 -5.35 -11.76 20.98
N ARG A 349 -5.38 -10.95 22.04
CA ARG A 349 -4.20 -10.18 22.47
C ARG A 349 -3.12 -11.07 23.05
N ASP A 350 -3.48 -12.13 23.76
CA ASP A 350 -2.51 -13.12 24.25
C ASP A 350 -1.82 -13.86 23.09
N ILE A 351 -2.56 -14.19 22.02
CA ILE A 351 -1.98 -14.72 20.77
C ILE A 351 -1.00 -13.71 20.17
N LEU A 352 -1.39 -12.44 20.04
CA LEU A 352 -0.50 -11.41 19.50
C LEU A 352 0.76 -11.23 20.35
N ALA A 353 0.63 -11.23 21.67
CA ALA A 353 1.77 -11.18 22.58
C ALA A 353 2.72 -12.36 22.39
N LYS A 354 2.20 -13.57 22.21
CA LYS A 354 2.98 -14.78 21.97
C LYS A 354 3.86 -14.69 20.72
N TYR A 355 3.35 -14.14 19.61
CA TYR A 355 4.05 -14.13 18.32
C TYR A 355 4.78 -12.81 18.00
N HIS A 356 4.30 -11.69 18.53
CA HIS A 356 4.83 -10.35 18.26
C HIS A 356 5.53 -9.71 19.47
N GLY A 357 5.61 -10.42 20.60
CA GLY A 357 6.41 -10.07 21.78
C GLY A 357 5.65 -9.36 22.88
N ASN A 358 4.59 -8.61 22.56
CA ASN A 358 3.65 -8.05 23.53
C ASN A 358 2.30 -7.72 22.85
N GLN A 359 1.30 -7.38 23.66
CA GLN A 359 -0.07 -7.13 23.20
C GLN A 359 -0.23 -5.85 22.35
N THR A 360 0.73 -4.92 22.34
CA THR A 360 0.62 -3.62 21.66
C THR A 360 1.56 -3.50 20.45
N SER A 361 2.40 -4.50 20.19
CA SER A 361 3.43 -4.46 19.14
C SER A 361 2.87 -4.60 17.72
N SER A 362 1.61 -5.04 17.58
CA SER A 362 0.94 -5.22 16.29
C SER A 362 -0.18 -4.20 16.11
N ASN A 363 -0.37 -3.74 14.87
CA ASN A 363 -1.52 -2.89 14.52
C ASN A 363 -2.81 -3.71 14.70
N GLN A 364 -3.77 -3.14 15.42
CA GLN A 364 -5.01 -3.82 15.81
C GLN A 364 -6.20 -2.92 15.58
N VAL A 365 -7.23 -3.44 14.90
CA VAL A 365 -8.45 -2.70 14.58
C VAL A 365 -9.67 -3.44 15.11
N TRP A 366 -10.60 -2.72 15.71
CA TRP A 366 -11.94 -3.22 15.94
C TRP A 366 -12.93 -2.34 15.20
N THR A 367 -13.70 -2.98 14.31
CA THR A 367 -14.65 -2.26 13.45
C THR A 367 -16.01 -2.24 14.09
N ILE A 368 -16.56 -1.04 14.25
CA ILE A 368 -17.88 -0.81 14.82
C ILE A 368 -18.87 -0.81 13.66
N TYR A 369 -19.34 -2.00 13.29
CA TYR A 369 -20.24 -2.23 12.15
C TYR A 369 -21.59 -2.82 12.60
N LYS A 370 -22.70 -2.33 12.03
CA LYS A 370 -24.08 -2.82 12.29
C LYS A 370 -24.38 -2.97 13.80
N GLU A 371 -24.66 -4.18 14.27
CA GLU A 371 -25.05 -4.43 15.67
C GLU A 371 -23.93 -4.09 16.67
N VAL A 372 -22.67 -4.06 16.23
CA VAL A 372 -21.52 -3.73 17.07
C VAL A 372 -21.60 -2.30 17.61
N TYR A 373 -22.32 -1.39 16.93
CA TYR A 373 -22.65 -0.07 17.48
C TYR A 373 -23.41 -0.17 18.81
N THR A 374 -24.31 -1.15 18.95
CA THR A 374 -25.08 -1.32 20.19
C THR A 374 -24.19 -1.83 21.32
N TYR A 375 -23.19 -2.66 21.02
CA TYR A 375 -22.22 -3.13 22.01
C TYR A 375 -21.30 -2.01 22.47
N TYR A 376 -20.81 -1.20 21.53
CA TYR A 376 -20.01 -0.01 21.84
C TYR A 376 -20.79 0.98 22.70
N ALA A 377 -22.04 1.29 22.32
CA ALA A 377 -22.92 2.16 23.09
C ALA A 377 -23.26 1.60 24.48
N ALA A 378 -23.27 0.28 24.65
CA ALA A 378 -23.44 -0.40 25.93
C ALA A 378 -22.15 -0.40 26.81
N GLY A 379 -21.07 0.23 26.33
CA GLY A 379 -19.82 0.39 27.08
C GLY A 379 -18.76 -0.66 26.80
N LEU A 380 -18.89 -1.46 25.73
CA LEU A 380 -17.80 -2.32 25.26
C LEU A 380 -16.78 -1.47 24.50
N VAL A 381 -15.60 -1.29 25.09
CA VAL A 381 -14.48 -0.55 24.48
C VAL A 381 -13.25 -1.47 24.50
N PRO A 382 -12.50 -1.60 23.39
CA PRO A 382 -11.26 -2.36 23.37
C PRO A 382 -10.14 -1.56 24.09
N PRO A 383 -8.97 -2.16 24.34
CA PRO A 383 -7.81 -1.44 24.87
C PRO A 383 -7.44 -0.21 24.03
N GLU A 384 -6.83 0.80 24.66
CA GLU A 384 -6.58 2.14 24.07
C GLU A 384 -5.70 2.12 22.80
N ASP A 385 -4.84 1.12 22.64
CA ASP A 385 -3.98 0.97 21.45
C ASP A 385 -4.73 0.43 20.21
N VAL A 386 -5.95 -0.05 20.37
CA VAL A 386 -6.77 -0.60 19.28
C VAL A 386 -7.47 0.52 18.54
N THR A 387 -7.26 0.58 17.23
CA THR A 387 -7.97 1.54 16.38
C THR A 387 -9.45 1.18 16.29
N LEU A 388 -10.30 2.17 16.58
CA LEU A 388 -11.73 2.07 16.33
C LEU A 388 -12.01 2.47 14.89
N MET A 389 -12.54 1.53 14.10
CA MET A 389 -13.01 1.84 12.76
C MET A 389 -14.53 2.07 12.76
N PHE A 390 -14.93 3.33 12.60
CA PHE A 390 -16.31 3.71 12.37
C PHE A 390 -16.67 3.53 10.90
N THR A 391 -17.87 3.00 10.64
CA THR A 391 -18.34 2.70 9.29
C THR A 391 -19.41 3.68 8.81
N ASP A 392 -19.63 3.70 7.51
CA ASP A 392 -20.82 4.29 6.92
C ASP A 392 -22.04 3.35 7.09
N ASP A 393 -23.16 3.74 6.50
CA ASP A 393 -24.40 2.98 6.45
C ASP A 393 -24.49 2.01 5.26
N ASN A 394 -23.37 1.74 4.58
CA ASN A 394 -23.24 1.07 3.28
C ASN A 394 -23.77 1.88 2.08
N TRP A 395 -24.12 3.15 2.28
CA TRP A 395 -24.62 4.06 1.23
C TRP A 395 -23.86 5.39 1.20
N GLY A 396 -22.66 5.44 1.78
CA GLY A 396 -21.78 6.61 1.77
C GLY A 396 -22.03 7.61 2.90
N ASN A 397 -22.92 7.32 3.85
CA ASN A 397 -23.19 8.22 4.98
C ASN A 397 -22.50 7.71 6.24
N VAL A 398 -21.44 8.40 6.67
CA VAL A 398 -20.72 8.08 7.91
C VAL A 398 -21.69 8.10 9.10
N GLN A 399 -21.83 6.97 9.79
CA GLN A 399 -22.84 6.82 10.86
C GLN A 399 -22.43 7.49 12.17
N ARG A 400 -21.12 7.55 12.44
CA ARG A 400 -20.55 8.15 13.65
C ARG A 400 -19.14 8.66 13.39
N LEU A 401 -18.78 9.73 14.09
CA LEU A 401 -17.41 10.22 14.17
C LEU A 401 -16.93 10.20 15.63
N PRO A 402 -15.61 10.18 15.87
CA PRO A 402 -15.06 10.25 17.21
C PRO A 402 -15.53 11.50 17.97
N THR A 403 -15.92 11.33 19.22
CA THR A 403 -16.16 12.43 20.16
C THR A 403 -14.85 13.09 20.58
N ALA A 404 -14.92 14.20 21.32
CA ALA A 404 -13.72 14.87 21.84
C ALA A 404 -12.95 14.03 22.87
N ALA A 405 -13.61 13.11 23.58
CA ALA A 405 -12.96 12.25 24.57
C ALA A 405 -12.34 10.99 23.95
N GLU A 406 -12.73 10.63 22.72
CA GLU A 406 -12.21 9.47 21.97
C GLU A 406 -11.00 9.83 21.08
N ARG A 407 -10.69 11.13 20.95
CA ARG A 407 -9.51 11.65 20.22
C ARG A 407 -8.41 11.97 21.21
#